data_AF-A0A538H2E6-F1
#
_entry.id   AF-A0A538H2E6-F1
#
_cell.length_a   1.000
_cell.length_b   1.000
_cell.length_c   1.000
_cell.angle_alpha   90.00
_cell.angle_beta   90.00
_cell.angle_gamma   90.00
#
_symmetry.space_group_name_H-M   'P 1'
#
loop_
_entity.id
_entity.type
_entity.pdbx_description
1 polymer ?
#
loop_
_entity_poly.entity_id
_entity_poly.type
_entity_poly.pdbx_seq_one_letter_code
_entity_poly.pdbx_strand_id
1 'polypeptide(L)'
;MNFQHYVRQLHGLRVYAHVPEIPADPYDVPVSLARRLTSYNKNVTLTPSQQAAYDGAVKRSHEHGPCCCHCWRWSAFEGQAKYLITRRQFGANQIAHTWNLEDGCGGA
;
A
#
# COMPACT_ATOMS: atom_id res chain seq x y z
N MET A 1 0.03 10.34 -16.26
CA MET A 1 1.32 9.94 -15.66
C MET A 1 2.33 11.06 -15.85
N ASN A 2 2.87 11.60 -14.76
CA ASN A 2 3.95 12.60 -14.80
C ASN A 2 5.29 11.88 -14.59
N PHE A 3 6.24 12.01 -15.52
CA PHE A 3 7.51 11.29 -15.44
C PHE A 3 8.34 11.66 -14.20
N GLN A 4 8.35 12.94 -13.80
CA GLN A 4 9.07 13.36 -12.59
C GLN A 4 8.42 12.79 -11.33
N HIS A 5 7.08 12.70 -11.31
CA HIS A 5 6.36 12.03 -10.22
C HIS A 5 6.73 10.55 -10.14
N TYR A 6 6.67 9.84 -11.27
CA TYR A 6 7.05 8.43 -11.36
C TYR A 6 8.49 8.18 -10.87
N VAL A 7 9.45 8.99 -11.30
CA VAL A 7 10.84 8.88 -10.83
C VAL A 7 10.93 9.06 -9.31
N ARG A 8 10.21 10.04 -8.74
CA ARG A 8 10.15 10.22 -7.27
C ARG A 8 9.55 9.01 -6.57
N GLN A 9 8.50 8.41 -7.13
CA GLN A 9 7.89 7.18 -6.58
C GLN A 9 8.92 6.05 -6.54
N LEU A 10 9.62 5.79 -7.66
CA LEU A 10 10.67 4.77 -7.71
C LEU A 10 11.78 5.03 -6.68
N HIS A 11 12.23 6.26 -6.54
CA HIS A 11 13.25 6.62 -5.54
C HIS A 11 12.75 6.40 -4.11
N GLY A 12 11.50 6.77 -3.82
CA GLY A 12 10.89 6.56 -2.51
C GLY A 12 10.73 5.07 -2.18
N LEU A 13 10.32 4.25 -3.14
CA LEU A 13 10.10 2.81 -2.94
C LEU A 13 11.39 2.03 -2.67
N ARG A 14 12.57 2.54 -3.05
CA ARG A 14 13.86 1.88 -2.80
C ARG A 14 14.12 1.60 -1.31
N VAL A 15 13.59 2.42 -0.40
CA VAL A 15 13.75 2.19 1.05
C VAL A 15 13.06 0.90 1.50
N TYR A 16 12.07 0.44 0.73
CA TYR A 16 11.30 -0.78 0.97
C TYR A 16 11.76 -1.98 0.13
N ALA A 17 12.91 -1.90 -0.55
CA ALA A 17 13.40 -2.98 -1.42
C ALA A 17 13.57 -4.34 -0.72
N HIS A 18 13.68 -4.34 0.61
CA HIS A 18 13.78 -5.55 1.45
C HIS A 18 12.42 -6.10 1.91
N VAL A 19 11.30 -5.48 1.51
CA VAL A 19 9.93 -5.85 1.89
C VAL A 19 9.22 -6.42 0.66
N PRO A 20 9.13 -7.75 0.50
CA PRO A 20 8.59 -8.39 -0.71
C PRO A 20 7.11 -8.11 -0.98
N GLU A 21 6.39 -7.58 0.01
CA GLU A 21 5.00 -7.17 -0.11
C GLU A 21 4.82 -5.79 -0.76
N ILE A 22 5.88 -4.98 -0.86
CA ILE A 22 5.86 -3.65 -1.49
C ILE A 22 6.49 -3.78 -2.89
N PRO A 23 5.75 -3.48 -3.97
CA PRO A 23 6.30 -3.52 -5.33
C PRO A 23 7.37 -2.45 -5.50
N ALA A 24 8.41 -2.76 -6.27
CA ALA A 24 9.48 -1.82 -6.59
C ALA A 24 9.03 -0.72 -7.57
N ASP A 25 7.98 -1.00 -8.35
CA ASP A 25 7.37 -0.08 -9.30
C ASP A 25 5.83 -0.07 -9.07
N PRO A 26 5.20 1.10 -8.87
CA PRO A 26 3.78 1.18 -8.62
C PRO A 26 2.91 0.79 -9.83
N TYR A 27 3.46 0.87 -11.04
CA TYR A 27 2.80 0.53 -12.29
C TYR A 27 3.09 -0.90 -12.77
N ASP A 28 4.17 -1.53 -12.30
CA ASP A 28 4.50 -2.94 -12.57
C ASP A 28 4.35 -3.81 -11.32
N VAL A 29 3.11 -4.23 -11.06
CA VAL A 29 2.78 -5.11 -9.92
C VAL A 29 2.59 -6.54 -10.43
N PRO A 30 3.48 -7.49 -10.08
CA PRO A 30 3.34 -8.88 -10.51
C PRO A 30 2.00 -9.48 -10.10
N VAL A 31 1.34 -10.23 -10.98
CA VAL A 31 0.05 -10.88 -10.70
C VAL A 31 0.14 -11.80 -9.48
N SER A 32 1.26 -12.49 -9.30
CA SER A 32 1.52 -13.33 -8.13
C SER A 32 1.54 -12.53 -6.82
N LEU A 33 2.15 -11.35 -6.84
CA LEU A 33 2.14 -10.42 -5.70
C LEU A 33 0.71 -9.91 -5.45
N ALA A 34 0.03 -9.39 -6.47
CA ALA A 34 -1.34 -8.87 -6.34
C ALA A 34 -2.28 -9.90 -5.72
N ARG A 35 -2.26 -11.15 -6.21
CA ARG A 35 -3.05 -12.27 -5.65
C ARG A 35 -2.72 -12.55 -4.19
N ARG A 36 -1.43 -12.57 -3.83
CA ARG A 36 -0.98 -12.78 -2.44
C ARG A 36 -1.50 -11.67 -1.53
N LEU A 37 -1.36 -10.41 -1.94
CA LEU A 37 -1.83 -9.27 -1.17
C LEU A 37 -3.36 -9.28 -1.00
N THR A 38 -4.11 -9.56 -2.06
CA THR A 38 -5.57 -9.74 -1.97
C THR A 38 -5.96 -10.87 -1.02
N SER A 39 -5.18 -11.96 -0.97
CA SER A 39 -5.44 -13.05 -0.02
C SER A 39 -5.27 -12.61 1.43
N TYR A 40 -4.32 -11.73 1.73
CA TYR A 40 -4.15 -11.16 3.06
C TYR A 40 -5.35 -10.33 3.48
N ASN A 41 -6.00 -9.64 2.55
CA ASN A 41 -7.21 -8.87 2.86
C ASN A 41 -8.32 -9.76 3.46
N LYS A 42 -8.42 -11.01 2.99
CA LYS A 42 -9.41 -11.99 3.47
C LYS A 42 -9.00 -12.69 4.76
N ASN A 43 -7.69 -12.95 4.91
CA ASN A 43 -7.18 -13.88 5.92
C ASN A 43 -6.52 -13.20 7.13
N VAL A 44 -6.28 -11.89 7.06
CA VAL A 44 -5.65 -11.13 8.15
C VAL A 44 -6.71 -10.28 8.84
N THR A 45 -7.01 -10.63 10.08
CA THR A 45 -7.89 -9.85 10.96
C THR A 45 -7.03 -8.93 11.83
N LEU A 46 -7.34 -7.63 11.82
CA LEU A 46 -6.66 -6.65 12.66
C LEU A 46 -7.25 -6.67 14.07
N THR A 47 -6.39 -6.56 15.07
CA THR A 47 -6.80 -6.18 16.43
C THR A 47 -7.25 -4.72 16.46
N PRO A 48 -7.97 -4.25 17.51
CA PRO A 48 -8.41 -2.87 17.58
C PRO A 48 -7.29 -1.82 17.46
N SER A 49 -6.12 -2.08 18.06
CA SER A 49 -4.96 -1.18 17.96
C SER A 49 -4.35 -1.14 16.55
N GLN A 50 -4.31 -2.29 15.88
CA GLN A 50 -3.86 -2.38 14.50
C GLN A 50 -4.86 -1.74 13.52
N GLN A 51 -6.16 -1.88 13.78
CA GLN A 51 -7.21 -1.20 13.03
C GLN A 51 -7.06 0.33 13.15
N ALA A 52 -6.74 0.84 14.35
CA ALA A 52 -6.46 2.26 14.52
C ALA A 52 -5.24 2.74 13.69
N ALA A 53 -4.22 1.89 13.50
CA ALA A 53 -3.11 2.20 12.60
C ALA A 53 -3.56 2.24 11.13
N TYR A 54 -4.39 1.28 10.69
CA TYR A 54 -4.98 1.26 9.36
C TYR A 54 -5.85 2.50 9.11
N ASP A 55 -6.79 2.78 10.00
CA ASP A 55 -7.70 3.94 9.88
C ASP A 55 -6.94 5.26 9.93
N GLY A 56 -5.87 5.32 10.72
CA GLY A 56 -4.95 6.44 10.75
C GLY A 56 -4.23 6.64 9.42
N ALA A 57 -3.89 5.55 8.71
CA ALA A 57 -3.27 5.61 7.39
C ALA A 57 -4.26 6.13 6.34
N VAL A 58 -5.50 5.61 6.35
CA VAL A 58 -6.60 6.06 5.47
C VAL A 58 -6.77 7.58 5.58
N LYS A 59 -6.74 8.16 6.77
CA LYS A 59 -6.86 9.62 6.94
C LYS A 59 -5.68 10.43 6.39
N ARG A 60 -4.50 9.82 6.27
CA ARG A 60 -3.22 10.51 5.94
C ARG A 60 -2.78 10.29 4.50
N SER A 61 -3.21 9.21 3.86
CA SER A 61 -2.97 8.96 2.45
C SER A 61 -3.71 9.98 1.58
N HIS A 62 -3.14 10.37 0.45
CA HIS A 62 -3.73 11.34 -0.47
C HIS A 62 -5.11 10.90 -1.00
N GLU A 63 -5.25 9.61 -1.28
CA GLU A 63 -6.49 9.02 -1.83
C GLU A 63 -7.51 8.63 -0.75
N HIS A 64 -7.28 9.00 0.51
CA HIS A 64 -8.09 8.57 1.64
C HIS A 64 -8.30 7.05 1.71
N GLY A 65 -7.26 6.27 1.41
CA GLY A 65 -7.28 4.82 1.32
C GLY A 65 -6.13 4.27 0.48
N PRO A 66 -6.16 2.96 0.15
CA PRO A 66 -5.09 2.30 -0.61
C PRO A 66 -5.00 2.67 -2.11
N CYS A 67 -6.08 3.17 -2.73
CA CYS A 67 -6.07 3.83 -4.06
C CYS A 67 -7.32 4.71 -4.19
N CYS A 68 -7.43 5.47 -5.28
CA CYS A 68 -8.57 6.37 -5.53
C CYS A 68 -9.93 5.68 -5.71
N CYS A 69 -9.96 4.38 -6.00
CA CYS A 69 -11.18 3.63 -6.29
C CYS A 69 -11.14 2.20 -5.76
N HIS A 70 -12.31 1.63 -5.46
CA HIS A 70 -12.49 0.24 -5.01
C HIS A 70 -12.29 -0.78 -6.14
N CYS A 71 -11.12 -0.78 -6.76
CA CYS A 71 -10.71 -1.76 -7.77
C CYS A 71 -9.83 -2.87 -7.15
N TRP A 72 -9.22 -3.71 -8.00
CA TRP A 72 -8.33 -4.77 -7.53
C TRP A 72 -7.15 -4.22 -6.70
N ARG A 73 -6.62 -3.03 -7.04
CA ARG A 73 -5.51 -2.39 -6.29
C ARG A 73 -5.93 -2.06 -4.86
N TRP A 74 -7.13 -1.52 -4.67
CA TRP A 74 -7.68 -1.29 -3.35
C TRP A 74 -7.68 -2.57 -2.53
N SER A 75 -8.26 -3.65 -3.09
CA SER A 75 -8.35 -4.93 -2.39
C SER A 75 -6.98 -5.54 -2.09
N ALA A 76 -6.01 -5.38 -2.99
CA ALA A 76 -4.65 -5.85 -2.79
C ALA A 76 -3.93 -5.03 -1.70
N PHE A 77 -3.90 -3.70 -1.83
CA PHE A 77 -3.14 -2.83 -0.93
C PHE A 77 -3.78 -2.64 0.45
N GLU A 78 -5.09 -2.86 0.58
CA GLU A 78 -5.70 -3.09 1.90
C GLU A 78 -5.10 -4.33 2.58
N GLY A 79 -5.01 -5.44 1.85
CA GLY A 79 -4.38 -6.67 2.35
C GLY A 79 -2.89 -6.52 2.62
N GLN A 80 -2.19 -5.74 1.79
CA GLN A 80 -0.81 -5.37 2.03
C GLN A 80 -0.66 -4.60 3.35
N ALA A 81 -1.45 -3.56 3.58
CA ALA A 81 -1.39 -2.80 4.83
C ALA A 81 -1.72 -3.68 6.03
N LYS A 82 -2.73 -4.55 5.92
CA LYS A 82 -3.03 -5.54 6.97
C LYS A 82 -1.83 -6.43 7.28
N TYR A 83 -1.11 -6.91 6.26
CA TYR A 83 0.12 -7.67 6.45
C TYR A 83 1.22 -6.84 7.12
N LEU A 84 1.48 -5.64 6.62
CA LEU A 84 2.57 -4.77 7.09
C LEU A 84 2.34 -4.34 8.55
N ILE A 85 1.11 -4.00 8.92
CA ILE A 85 0.74 -3.65 10.29
C ILE A 85 0.93 -4.87 11.22
N THR A 86 0.46 -6.05 10.81
CA THR A 86 0.47 -7.24 11.69
C THR A 86 1.83 -7.91 11.82
N ARG A 87 2.61 -7.98 10.73
CA ARG A 87 3.84 -8.80 10.65
C ARG A 87 5.13 -7.98 10.51
N ARG A 88 5.03 -6.69 10.18
CA ARG A 88 6.17 -5.77 10.09
C ARG A 88 6.04 -4.58 11.05
N GLN A 89 4.96 -4.51 11.81
CA GLN A 89 4.70 -3.47 12.82
C GLN A 89 4.67 -2.06 12.23
N PHE A 90 4.26 -1.92 10.96
CA PHE A 90 4.13 -0.61 10.33
C PHE A 90 3.04 0.21 11.02
N GLY A 91 3.36 1.47 11.31
CA GLY A 91 2.39 2.44 11.83
C GLY A 91 1.61 3.18 10.74
N ALA A 92 0.61 3.97 11.14
CA ALA A 92 -0.24 4.74 10.24
C ALA A 92 0.53 5.59 9.20
N ASN A 93 1.58 6.29 9.65
CA ASN A 93 2.39 7.15 8.78
C ASN A 93 3.17 6.35 7.73
N GLN A 94 3.68 5.16 8.09
CA GLN A 94 4.44 4.32 7.16
C GLN A 94 3.52 3.72 6.10
N ILE A 95 2.32 3.28 6.48
CA ILE A 95 1.31 2.77 5.53
C ILE A 95 0.85 3.88 4.59
N ALA A 96 0.48 5.05 5.11
CA ALA A 96 0.07 6.17 4.27
C ALA A 96 1.18 6.59 3.29
N HIS A 97 2.43 6.66 3.77
CA HIS A 97 3.57 6.97 2.90
C HIS A 97 3.77 5.91 1.82
N THR A 98 3.61 4.63 2.15
CA THR A 98 3.70 3.51 1.20
C THR A 98 2.63 3.63 0.13
N TRP A 99 1.35 3.79 0.50
CA TRP A 99 0.26 3.97 -0.47
C TRP A 99 0.44 5.21 -1.35
N ASN A 100 0.92 6.32 -0.80
CA ASN A 100 1.19 7.53 -1.59
C ASN A 100 2.30 7.31 -2.64
N LEU A 101 3.30 6.47 -2.34
CA LEU A 101 4.30 6.07 -3.33
C LEU A 101 3.74 5.05 -4.33
N GLU A 102 2.84 4.19 -3.88
CA GLU A 102 2.20 3.14 -4.67
C GLU A 102 1.03 3.63 -5.53
N ASP A 103 0.71 4.93 -5.52
CA ASP A 103 -0.35 5.47 -6.37
C ASP A 103 -0.02 5.28 -7.85
N GLY A 104 -0.67 4.28 -8.45
CA GLY A 104 -0.61 3.97 -9.87
C GLY A 104 -1.93 4.26 -10.58
N CYS A 105 -2.94 4.74 -9.87
CA CYS A 105 -4.25 5.07 -10.44
C CYS A 105 -4.20 6.41 -11.23
N GLY A 106 -3.04 7.09 -11.22
CA GLY A 106 -2.81 8.34 -11.94
C GLY A 106 -3.40 9.55 -11.23
N GLY A 107 -3.49 9.50 -9.90
CA GLY A 107 -4.03 10.56 -9.04
C GLY A 107 -3.52 11.96 -9.40
N ALA A 108 -4.41 12.93 -9.20
CA ALA A 108 -4.42 14.29 -9.77
C ALA A 108 -3.09 15.05 -9.79
#